data_AF-A0A1Q4R6C4-F1
#
_entry.id   AF-A0A1Q4R6C4-F1
#
_cell.length_a   1.000
_cell.length_b   1.000
_cell.length_c   1.000
_cell.angle_alpha   90.00
_cell.angle_beta   90.00
_cell.angle_gamma   90.00
#
_symmetry.space_group_name_H-M   'P 1'
#
loop_
_entity.id
_entity.type
_entity.pdbx_description
1 polymer ?
#
loop_
_entity_poly.entity_id
_entity_poly.type
_entity_poly.pdbx_seq_one_letter_code
_entity_poly.pdbx_strand_id
1 'polypeptide(L)'
;MYWSRLLRRCSALSLLAIATALPINPVRADSIFDPYKQTIREQIPIGLSLRLPEQILLSAAEEQSIENFTVRVFVSQNPSRLTLSLHSCTESNQPCLLGSFVTENANNQAAQAELNRHQNQGARLTLKDGLFGYVVDSDRPQAADSFATMMWSQDNMIHTLSFPQSERQNMMYMAVSMARSDSIFRP
;
A
#
# COMPACT_ATOMS: atom_id res chain seq x y z
N MET A 1 -31.40 -52.52 -42.08
CA MET A 1 -30.65 -51.79 -43.13
C MET A 1 -30.83 -50.30 -42.88
N TYR A 2 -29.74 -49.51 -42.97
CA TYR A 2 -29.60 -48.05 -42.75
C TYR A 2 -29.71 -47.56 -41.28
N TRP A 3 -28.63 -47.28 -40.54
CA TRP A 3 -27.57 -46.24 -40.68
C TRP A 3 -28.10 -44.81 -40.79
N SER A 4 -27.91 -44.00 -39.73
CA SER A 4 -27.27 -42.68 -39.86
C SER A 4 -26.95 -42.09 -38.48
N ARG A 5 -25.65 -42.00 -38.20
CA ARG A 5 -25.04 -41.21 -37.13
C ARG A 5 -25.18 -39.73 -37.47
N LEU A 6 -25.56 -38.89 -36.50
CA LEU A 6 -25.42 -37.44 -36.59
C LEU A 6 -24.63 -36.93 -35.39
N LEU A 7 -23.33 -36.80 -35.62
CA LEU A 7 -22.37 -36.11 -34.77
C LEU A 7 -22.68 -34.61 -34.81
N ARG A 8 -23.26 -34.07 -33.74
CA ARG A 8 -23.29 -32.62 -33.52
C ARG A 8 -21.92 -32.19 -32.98
N ARG A 9 -21.14 -31.55 -33.84
CA ARG A 9 -19.92 -30.81 -33.45
C ARG A 9 -20.36 -29.56 -32.68
N CYS A 10 -20.08 -29.53 -31.38
CA CYS A 10 -20.12 -28.29 -30.59
C CYS A 10 -18.77 -27.61 -30.78
N SER A 11 -18.72 -26.61 -31.65
CA SER A 11 -17.56 -25.72 -31.79
C SER A 11 -17.47 -24.84 -30.55
N ALA A 12 -16.53 -25.14 -29.65
CA ALA A 12 -16.14 -24.25 -28.57
C ALA A 12 -15.26 -23.13 -29.17
N LEU A 13 -15.88 -21.98 -29.44
CA LEU A 13 -15.17 -20.74 -29.75
C LEU A 13 -14.61 -20.17 -28.44
N SER A 14 -13.40 -20.59 -28.09
CA SER A 14 -12.62 -19.98 -27.00
C SER A 14 -12.16 -18.59 -27.43
N LEU A 15 -12.88 -17.56 -27.02
CA LEU A 15 -12.42 -16.17 -27.09
C LEU A 15 -11.26 -16.00 -26.10
N LEU A 16 -10.03 -16.08 -26.62
CA LEU A 16 -8.82 -15.64 -25.91
C LEU A 16 -8.87 -14.11 -25.80
N ALA A 17 -9.38 -13.61 -24.68
CA ALA A 17 -9.19 -12.22 -24.29
C ALA A 17 -7.71 -12.05 -23.91
N ILE A 18 -6.92 -11.49 -24.83
CA ILE A 18 -5.55 -11.07 -24.55
C ILE A 18 -5.67 -9.81 -23.69
N ALA A 19 -5.60 -9.99 -22.37
CA ALA A 19 -5.40 -8.88 -21.45
C ALA A 19 -3.97 -8.33 -21.70
N THR A 20 -3.87 -7.24 -22.44
CA THR A 20 -2.62 -6.49 -22.55
C THR A 20 -2.36 -5.84 -21.19
N ALA A 21 -1.49 -6.46 -20.38
CA ALA A 21 -0.96 -5.83 -19.18
C ALA A 21 -0.17 -4.59 -19.63
N LEU A 22 -0.66 -3.40 -19.27
CA LEU A 22 0.13 -2.17 -19.44
C LEU A 22 1.42 -2.32 -18.64
N PRO A 23 2.58 -1.90 -19.19
CA PRO A 23 3.84 -1.99 -18.49
C PRO A 23 3.86 -0.99 -17.32
N ILE A 24 3.65 -1.50 -16.10
CA ILE A 24 3.93 -0.73 -14.89
C ILE A 24 5.43 -0.55 -14.83
N ASN A 25 5.91 0.70 -14.84
CA ASN A 25 7.32 1.02 -14.61
C ASN A 25 7.52 1.26 -13.11
N PRO A 26 7.97 0.26 -12.34
CA PRO A 26 8.18 0.45 -10.90
C PRO A 26 9.27 1.49 -10.66
N VAL A 27 9.00 2.43 -9.75
CA VAL A 27 10.01 3.39 -9.30
C VAL A 27 10.71 2.84 -8.06
N ARG A 28 12.05 2.83 -8.07
CA ARG A 28 12.79 2.45 -6.86
C ARG A 28 12.50 3.44 -5.74
N ALA A 29 12.13 2.94 -4.58
CA ALA A 29 11.73 3.78 -3.45
C ALA A 29 12.87 4.71 -2.99
N ASP A 30 14.12 4.27 -3.14
CA ASP A 30 15.30 5.09 -2.87
C ASP A 30 15.27 6.42 -3.65
N SER A 31 14.88 6.41 -4.92
CA SER A 31 14.79 7.65 -5.73
C SER A 31 13.79 8.67 -5.18
N ILE A 32 12.79 8.23 -4.40
CA ILE A 32 11.79 9.10 -3.79
C ILE A 32 12.18 9.47 -2.36
N PHE A 33 12.67 8.51 -1.56
CA PHE A 33 12.93 8.72 -0.15
C PHE A 33 14.34 9.21 0.17
N ASP A 34 15.35 8.98 -0.69
CA ASP A 34 16.75 9.37 -0.45
C ASP A 34 16.90 10.84 -0.03
N PRO A 35 16.26 11.83 -0.70
CA PRO A 35 16.34 13.23 -0.29
C PRO A 35 15.80 13.48 1.13
N TYR A 36 14.93 12.61 1.62
CA TYR A 36 14.23 12.74 2.90
C TYR A 36 14.73 11.76 3.96
N LYS A 37 15.61 10.80 3.63
CA LYS A 37 16.02 9.71 4.54
C LYS A 37 16.54 10.22 5.87
N GLN A 38 17.37 11.27 5.84
CA GLN A 38 17.90 11.87 7.07
C GLN A 38 16.81 12.54 7.89
N THR A 39 15.96 13.36 7.27
CA THR A 39 14.81 14.00 7.94
C THR A 39 13.84 12.98 8.53
N ILE A 40 13.54 11.90 7.80
CA ILE A 40 12.70 10.80 8.28
C ILE A 40 13.32 10.23 9.55
N ARG A 41 14.59 9.81 9.49
CA ARG A 41 15.32 9.21 10.63
C ARG A 41 15.35 10.14 11.84
N GLU A 42 15.62 11.42 11.61
CA GLU A 42 15.66 12.44 12.66
C GLU A 42 14.30 12.75 13.25
N GLN A 43 13.19 12.45 12.58
CA GLN A 43 11.84 12.73 13.09
C GLN A 43 11.13 11.51 13.70
N ILE A 44 11.65 10.29 13.52
CA ILE A 44 11.06 9.09 14.16
C ILE A 44 11.05 9.27 15.69
N PRO A 45 9.88 9.19 16.34
CA PRO A 45 9.79 9.18 17.80
C PRO A 45 10.61 8.06 18.41
N ILE A 46 11.17 8.31 19.60
CA ILE A 46 11.92 7.29 20.34
C ILE A 46 11.00 6.08 20.60
N GLY A 47 11.53 4.89 20.34
CA GLY A 47 10.80 3.65 20.52
C GLY A 47 9.82 3.32 19.40
N LEU A 48 9.79 4.10 18.31
CA LEU A 48 9.13 3.71 17.05
C LEU A 48 10.16 3.28 16.01
N SER A 49 9.72 2.45 15.08
CA SER A 49 10.48 2.09 13.89
C SER A 49 9.58 2.08 12.65
N LEU A 50 10.12 2.55 11.55
CA LEU A 50 9.44 2.64 10.27
C LEU A 50 10.02 1.63 9.31
N ARG A 51 9.17 1.01 8.50
CA ARG A 51 9.58 0.20 7.34
C ARG A 51 9.13 0.94 6.08
N LEU A 52 9.95 0.90 5.03
CA LEU A 52 9.64 1.50 3.74
C LEU A 52 9.66 0.41 2.66
N PRO A 53 8.82 0.52 1.62
CA PRO A 53 8.86 -0.45 0.53
C PRO A 53 10.16 -0.28 -0.27
N GLU A 54 10.59 -1.33 -0.94
CA GLU A 54 11.73 -1.28 -1.86
C GLU A 54 11.42 -0.48 -3.14
N GLN A 55 10.15 -0.51 -3.55
CA GLN A 55 9.65 0.18 -4.74
C GLN A 55 8.35 0.90 -4.41
N ILE A 56 8.20 2.10 -4.96
CA ILE A 56 6.92 2.79 -4.97
C ILE A 56 6.21 2.42 -6.27
N LEU A 57 5.09 1.73 -6.11
CA LEU A 57 4.22 1.30 -7.20
C LEU A 57 3.01 2.23 -7.18
N LEU A 58 2.92 3.11 -8.17
CA LEU A 58 1.78 4.01 -8.35
C LEU A 58 1.49 4.07 -9.85
N SER A 59 0.24 3.88 -10.24
CA SER A 59 -0.18 4.12 -11.62
C SER A 59 0.00 5.60 -12.00
N ALA A 60 -0.15 6.52 -11.04
CA ALA A 60 0.14 7.94 -11.25
C ALA A 60 1.63 8.26 -11.54
N ALA A 61 2.57 7.36 -11.18
CA ALA A 61 3.98 7.54 -11.49
C ALA A 61 4.33 7.22 -12.96
N GLU A 62 3.38 6.68 -13.73
CA GLU A 62 3.55 6.46 -15.17
C GLU A 62 3.39 7.77 -15.96
N GLU A 63 2.64 8.75 -15.43
CA GLU A 63 2.34 10.01 -16.10
C GLU A 63 3.20 11.20 -15.59
N GLN A 64 3.81 11.08 -14.42
CA GLN A 64 4.52 12.19 -13.76
C GLN A 64 5.99 11.84 -13.48
N SER A 65 6.88 12.81 -13.69
CA SER A 65 8.29 12.69 -13.31
C SER A 65 8.39 12.49 -11.79
N ILE A 66 9.21 11.52 -11.39
CA ILE A 66 9.52 11.19 -9.99
C ILE A 66 9.99 12.44 -9.21
N GLU A 67 10.62 13.38 -9.91
CA GLU A 67 11.13 14.64 -9.37
C GLU A 67 10.03 15.55 -8.78
N ASN A 68 8.77 15.31 -9.13
CA ASN A 68 7.63 16.06 -8.59
C ASN A 68 7.07 15.46 -7.28
N PHE A 69 7.56 14.29 -6.86
CA PHE A 69 7.09 13.69 -5.62
C PHE A 69 7.68 14.37 -4.39
N THR A 70 6.81 14.70 -3.45
CA THR A 70 7.20 15.26 -2.15
C THR A 70 6.80 14.31 -1.03
N VAL A 71 7.71 14.11 -0.08
CA VAL A 71 7.44 13.33 1.15
C VAL A 71 7.26 14.30 2.31
N ARG A 72 6.13 14.18 3.01
CA ARG A 72 5.85 14.97 4.22
C ARG A 72 5.83 14.05 5.43
N VAL A 73 6.51 14.46 6.49
CA VAL A 73 6.62 13.70 7.74
C VAL A 73 5.80 14.40 8.81
N PHE A 74 4.87 13.66 9.42
CA PHE A 74 4.04 14.12 10.53
C PHE A 74 4.28 13.25 11.74
N VAL A 75 4.49 13.89 12.89
CA VAL A 75 4.80 13.22 14.15
C VAL A 75 3.78 13.64 15.20
N SER A 76 3.26 12.66 15.93
CA SER A 76 2.52 12.88 17.18
C SER A 76 3.25 12.16 18.32
N GLN A 77 3.31 12.80 19.49
CA GLN A 77 3.90 12.19 20.69
C GLN A 77 2.84 11.53 21.59
N ASN A 78 1.58 11.95 21.49
CA ASN A 78 0.48 11.48 22.34
C ASN A 78 -0.79 11.25 21.51
N PRO A 79 -1.03 10.02 20.97
CA PRO A 79 -0.16 8.85 21.06
C PRO A 79 1.07 8.96 20.16
N SER A 80 2.13 8.20 20.47
CA SER A 80 3.34 8.14 19.65
C SER A 80 3.04 7.54 18.28
N ARG A 81 3.14 8.37 17.24
CA ARG A 81 2.78 8.05 15.86
C ARG A 81 3.70 8.78 14.88
N LEU A 82 4.12 8.08 13.84
CA LEU A 82 4.80 8.64 12.68
C LEU A 82 3.94 8.40 11.45
N THR A 83 3.71 9.44 10.65
CA THR A 83 3.03 9.35 9.35
C THR A 83 3.92 9.95 8.27
N LEU A 84 4.25 9.17 7.25
CA LEU A 84 4.82 9.65 6.01
C LEU A 84 3.73 9.74 4.96
N SER A 85 3.55 10.92 4.38
CA SER A 85 2.61 11.15 3.30
C SER A 85 3.37 11.41 2.00
N LEU A 86 2.96 10.73 0.94
CA LEU A 86 3.51 10.90 -0.41
C LEU A 86 2.58 11.78 -1.22
N HIS A 87 3.13 12.81 -1.87
CA HIS A 87 2.39 13.81 -2.60
C HIS A 87 2.91 13.97 -4.03
N SER A 88 2.02 14.21 -5.00
CA SER A 88 2.38 14.55 -6.39
C SER A 88 2.66 16.03 -6.62
N CYS A 89 2.64 16.84 -5.56
CA CYS A 89 2.86 18.27 -5.67
C CYS A 89 3.69 18.82 -4.50
N THR A 90 4.43 19.89 -4.78
CA THR A 90 5.26 20.61 -3.81
C THR A 90 4.42 21.59 -2.98
N GLU A 91 3.46 22.27 -3.61
CA GLU A 91 2.61 23.28 -2.98
C GLU A 91 1.46 22.68 -2.13
N SER A 92 1.01 23.39 -1.10
CA SER A 92 0.01 22.84 -0.15
C SER A 92 -1.46 22.99 -0.60
N ASN A 93 -1.69 23.69 -1.72
CA ASN A 93 -2.99 24.31 -2.01
C ASN A 93 -3.94 23.43 -2.83
N GLN A 94 -3.53 22.21 -3.20
CA GLN A 94 -4.34 21.25 -3.96
C GLN A 94 -4.32 19.86 -3.30
N PRO A 95 -5.41 19.06 -3.41
CA PRO A 95 -5.40 17.68 -2.96
C PRO A 95 -4.51 16.85 -3.90
N CYS A 96 -3.26 16.63 -3.48
CA CYS A 96 -2.28 15.86 -4.24
C CYS A 96 -1.70 14.69 -3.44
N LEU A 97 -2.42 14.24 -2.41
CA LEU A 97 -2.03 13.08 -1.60
C LEU A 97 -2.17 11.79 -2.44
N LEU A 98 -1.05 11.10 -2.63
CA LEU A 98 -0.98 9.82 -3.33
C LEU A 98 -1.15 8.64 -2.37
N GLY A 99 -0.77 8.81 -1.10
CA GLY A 99 -0.93 7.80 -0.08
C GLY A 99 -0.09 8.09 1.15
N SER A 100 -0.21 7.23 2.15
CA SER A 100 0.54 7.36 3.39
C SER A 100 0.97 6.03 4.00
N PHE A 101 2.06 6.12 4.77
CA PHE A 101 2.67 5.08 5.56
C PHE A 101 2.62 5.53 7.01
N VAL A 102 1.98 4.75 7.89
CA VAL A 102 1.85 5.07 9.31
C VAL A 102 2.51 3.98 10.13
N THR A 103 3.23 4.38 11.16
CA THR A 103 3.75 3.52 12.21
C THR A 103 3.25 4.04 13.56
N GLU A 104 2.73 3.14 14.38
CA GLU A 104 2.29 3.38 15.74
C GLU A 104 2.82 2.26 16.65
N ASN A 105 2.98 2.53 17.94
CA ASN A 105 3.33 1.46 18.89
C ASN A 105 2.16 0.48 19.04
N ALA A 106 2.43 -0.81 19.17
CA ALA A 106 1.40 -1.83 19.40
C ALA A 106 0.63 -1.65 20.73
N ASN A 107 1.16 -0.90 21.69
CA ASN A 107 0.46 -0.54 22.92
C ASN A 107 -0.57 0.60 22.76
N ASN A 108 -0.64 1.24 21.58
CA ASN A 108 -1.63 2.27 21.31
C ASN A 108 -3.01 1.64 21.17
N GLN A 109 -3.89 1.91 22.14
CA GLN A 109 -5.23 1.33 22.21
C GLN A 109 -6.08 1.64 20.97
N ALA A 110 -5.97 2.85 20.41
CA ALA A 110 -6.71 3.23 19.21
C ALA A 110 -6.21 2.45 17.98
N ALA A 111 -4.89 2.35 17.81
CA ALA A 111 -4.29 1.58 16.72
C ALA A 111 -4.62 0.08 16.83
N GLN A 112 -4.65 -0.47 18.05
CA GLN A 112 -5.03 -1.86 18.29
C GLN A 112 -6.51 -2.12 17.99
N ALA A 113 -7.40 -1.21 18.39
CA ALA A 113 -8.82 -1.31 18.05
C ALA A 113 -9.02 -1.28 16.52
N GLU A 114 -8.27 -0.42 15.83
CA GLU A 114 -8.31 -0.27 14.39
C GLU A 114 -7.75 -1.50 13.65
N LEU A 115 -6.65 -2.08 14.14
CA LEU A 115 -6.12 -3.36 13.66
C LEU A 115 -7.13 -4.50 13.87
N ASN A 116 -7.78 -4.57 15.03
CA ASN A 116 -8.81 -5.58 15.30
C ASN A 116 -10.00 -5.43 14.34
N ARG A 117 -10.40 -4.20 14.01
CA ARG A 117 -11.42 -3.94 12.99
C ARG A 117 -10.99 -4.49 11.64
N HIS A 118 -9.76 -4.20 11.21
CA HIS A 118 -9.20 -4.74 9.97
C HIS A 118 -9.12 -6.27 9.96
N GLN A 119 -8.78 -6.90 11.09
CA GLN A 119 -8.76 -8.36 11.21
C GLN A 119 -10.13 -9.00 11.01
N ASN A 120 -11.19 -8.33 11.49
CA ASN A 120 -12.56 -8.85 11.43
C ASN A 120 -13.25 -8.58 10.08
N GLN A 121 -12.90 -7.48 9.41
CA GLN A 121 -13.60 -7.01 8.21
C GLN A 121 -12.77 -7.17 6.93
N GLY A 122 -11.45 -7.18 7.06
CA GLY A 122 -10.53 -7.10 5.93
C GLY A 122 -10.19 -8.45 5.31
N ALA A 123 -9.80 -8.39 4.03
CA ALA A 123 -9.21 -9.53 3.34
C ALA A 123 -7.79 -9.77 3.87
N ARG A 124 -7.53 -10.98 4.36
CA ARG A 124 -6.22 -11.39 4.87
C ARG A 124 -5.24 -11.65 3.72
N LEU A 125 -4.03 -11.11 3.85
CA LEU A 125 -2.89 -11.34 2.95
C LEU A 125 -1.70 -11.84 3.77
N THR A 126 -0.99 -12.86 3.28
CA THR A 126 0.28 -13.27 3.87
C THR A 126 1.40 -12.35 3.38
N LEU A 127 2.06 -11.63 4.29
CA LEU A 127 3.14 -10.69 3.95
C LEU A 127 4.51 -11.40 3.92
N LYS A 128 4.75 -12.23 4.93
CA LYS A 128 5.87 -13.18 5.04
C LYS A 128 5.47 -14.31 5.98
N ASP A 129 6.34 -15.31 6.14
CA ASP A 129 6.06 -16.49 6.97
C ASP A 129 5.56 -16.09 8.37
N GLY A 130 4.33 -16.51 8.67
CA GLY A 130 3.65 -16.23 9.94
C GLY A 130 3.15 -14.79 10.14
N LEU A 131 3.40 -13.87 9.21
CA LEU A 131 2.95 -12.48 9.29
C LEU A 131 1.81 -12.20 8.30
N PHE A 132 0.71 -11.66 8.81
CA PHE A 132 -0.49 -11.37 8.04
C PHE A 132 -0.83 -9.88 8.08
N GLY A 133 -1.17 -9.36 6.91
CA GLY A 133 -1.82 -8.05 6.75
C GLY A 133 -3.29 -8.20 6.41
N TYR A 134 -4.05 -7.16 6.68
CA TYR A 134 -5.50 -7.15 6.52
C TYR A 134 -5.89 -5.91 5.73
N VAL A 135 -6.54 -6.11 4.59
CA VAL A 135 -6.92 -5.03 3.65
C VAL A 135 -8.39 -4.75 3.79
N VAL A 136 -8.73 -3.48 4.03
CA VAL A 136 -10.09 -2.97 4.04
C VAL A 136 -10.20 -1.90 2.95
N ASP A 137 -11.23 -2.00 2.13
CA ASP A 137 -11.58 -0.94 1.20
C ASP A 137 -12.55 0.02 1.90
N SER A 138 -12.48 1.32 1.61
CA SER A 138 -13.47 2.28 2.11
C SER A 138 -14.89 1.87 1.74
N ASP A 139 -15.82 1.99 2.70
CA ASP A 139 -17.26 1.71 2.53
C ASP A 139 -17.96 2.60 1.48
N ARG A 140 -17.23 3.52 0.85
CA ARG A 140 -17.69 4.35 -0.27
C ARG A 140 -16.91 4.07 -1.56
N PRO A 141 -17.07 2.90 -2.21
CA PRO A 141 -16.31 2.51 -3.40
C PRO A 141 -16.47 3.41 -4.64
N GLN A 142 -17.35 4.41 -4.60
CA GLN A 142 -17.66 5.31 -5.73
C GLN A 142 -17.28 6.78 -5.48
N ALA A 143 -16.70 7.11 -4.32
CA ALA A 143 -16.15 8.45 -4.13
C ALA A 143 -14.79 8.54 -4.82
N ALA A 144 -14.52 9.63 -5.54
CA ALA A 144 -13.22 9.88 -6.18
C ALA A 144 -12.04 9.82 -5.18
N ASP A 145 -12.33 10.00 -3.89
CA ASP A 145 -11.38 9.95 -2.77
C ASP A 145 -11.51 8.67 -1.93
N SER A 146 -11.98 7.55 -2.49
CA SER A 146 -12.04 6.28 -1.76
C SER A 146 -10.63 5.71 -1.57
N PHE A 147 -10.21 5.51 -0.32
CA PHE A 147 -8.94 4.86 0.02
C PHE A 147 -9.16 3.38 0.37
N ALA A 148 -8.20 2.54 -0.01
CA ALA A 148 -7.97 1.24 0.59
C ALA A 148 -6.90 1.38 1.69
N THR A 149 -7.08 0.65 2.79
CA THR A 149 -6.14 0.59 3.89
C THR A 149 -5.66 -0.83 4.12
N MET A 150 -4.37 -1.00 4.39
CA MET A 150 -3.82 -2.27 4.88
C MET A 150 -3.17 -2.06 6.23
N MET A 151 -3.49 -2.94 7.19
CA MET A 151 -2.85 -2.94 8.50
C MET A 151 -2.23 -4.29 8.86
N TRP A 152 -1.12 -4.24 9.59
CA TRP A 152 -0.51 -5.41 10.23
C TRP A 152 0.26 -5.01 11.49
N SER A 153 0.58 -5.99 12.34
CA SER A 153 1.45 -5.79 13.48
C SER A 153 2.76 -6.58 13.32
N GLN A 154 3.87 -5.92 13.57
CA GLN A 154 5.21 -6.49 13.45
C GLN A 154 6.18 -5.71 14.36
N ASP A 155 7.13 -6.40 15.00
CA ASP A 155 8.20 -5.78 15.81
C ASP A 155 7.70 -4.77 16.87
N ASN A 156 6.58 -5.11 17.53
CA ASN A 156 5.89 -4.25 18.51
C ASN A 156 5.37 -2.90 17.94
N MET A 157 5.21 -2.84 16.62
CA MET A 157 4.56 -1.76 15.89
C MET A 157 3.25 -2.23 15.25
N ILE A 158 2.38 -1.28 14.98
CA ILE A 158 1.25 -1.40 14.06
C ILE A 158 1.57 -0.51 12.86
N HIS A 159 1.56 -1.11 11.68
CA HIS A 159 1.81 -0.42 10.43
C HIS A 159 0.50 -0.27 9.66
N THR A 160 0.29 0.89 9.05
CA THR A 160 -0.84 1.14 8.16
C THR A 160 -0.36 1.72 6.85
N LEU A 161 -0.85 1.17 5.74
CA LEU A 161 -0.81 1.80 4.43
C LEU A 161 -2.18 2.34 4.09
N SER A 162 -2.23 3.50 3.46
CA SER A 162 -3.45 4.09 2.93
C SER A 162 -3.18 4.66 1.55
N PHE A 163 -3.84 4.11 0.53
CA PHE A 163 -3.71 4.54 -0.86
C PHE A 163 -5.08 4.58 -1.52
N PRO A 164 -5.27 5.36 -2.60
CA PRO A 164 -6.49 5.32 -3.41
C PRO A 164 -6.86 3.88 -3.77
N GLN A 165 -8.16 3.58 -3.82
CA GLN A 165 -8.63 2.21 -4.08
C GLN A 165 -8.18 1.70 -5.47
N SER A 166 -7.96 2.59 -6.44
CA SER A 166 -7.34 2.26 -7.73
C SER A 166 -5.93 1.67 -7.59
N GLU A 167 -5.20 2.05 -6.54
CA GLU A 167 -3.84 1.61 -6.22
C GLU A 167 -3.81 0.41 -5.26
N ARG A 168 -4.96 -0.18 -4.93
CA ARG A 168 -5.08 -1.25 -3.93
C ARG A 168 -4.10 -2.41 -4.16
N GLN A 169 -3.96 -2.86 -5.40
CA GLN A 169 -3.06 -3.96 -5.72
C GLN A 169 -1.58 -3.56 -5.51
N ASN A 170 -1.23 -2.33 -5.90
CA ASN A 170 0.10 -1.77 -5.71
C ASN A 170 0.43 -1.60 -4.22
N MET A 171 -0.53 -1.13 -3.42
CA MET A 171 -0.41 -1.06 -1.96
C MET A 171 -0.13 -2.44 -1.35
N MET A 172 -0.83 -3.49 -1.80
CA MET A 172 -0.59 -4.85 -1.30
C MET A 172 0.83 -5.35 -1.59
N TYR A 173 1.36 -5.05 -2.79
CA TYR A 173 2.75 -5.39 -3.13
C TYR A 173 3.75 -4.60 -2.28
N MET A 174 3.52 -3.30 -2.08
CA MET A 174 4.35 -2.47 -1.21
C MET A 174 4.37 -3.01 0.23
N ALA A 175 3.23 -3.45 0.76
CA ALA A 175 3.17 -4.03 2.11
C ALA A 175 4.00 -5.30 2.26
N VAL A 176 3.95 -6.19 1.25
CA VAL A 176 4.76 -7.42 1.22
C VAL A 176 6.26 -7.08 1.24
N SER A 177 6.66 -6.06 0.48
CA SER A 177 8.05 -5.58 0.47
C SER A 177 8.45 -4.97 1.82
N MET A 178 7.63 -4.09 2.39
CA MET A 178 7.87 -3.45 3.71
C MET A 178 8.01 -4.47 4.85
N ALA A 179 7.18 -5.52 4.86
CA ALA A 179 7.25 -6.56 5.87
C ALA A 179 8.61 -7.31 5.88
N ARG A 180 9.33 -7.26 4.76
CA ARG A 180 10.62 -7.92 4.53
C ARG A 180 11.80 -6.95 4.55
N SER A 181 11.56 -5.64 4.53
CA SER A 181 12.61 -4.62 4.54
C SER A 181 13.33 -4.56 5.89
N ASP A 182 14.39 -3.77 6.00
CA ASP A 182 14.90 -3.37 7.31
C ASP A 182 14.04 -2.26 7.91
N SER A 183 14.07 -2.14 9.23
CA SER A 183 13.42 -1.05 9.95
C SER A 183 14.37 0.14 10.10
N ILE A 184 13.88 1.34 9.85
CA ILE A 184 14.52 2.62 10.11
C ILE A 184 14.08 3.09 11.49
N PHE A 185 15.03 3.45 12.35
CA PHE A 185 14.76 3.99 13.67
C PHE A 185 15.69 5.17 13.92
N ARG A 186 15.32 6.02 14.88
CA ARG A 186 16.25 7.04 15.40
C ARG A 186 17.24 6.31 16.32
N PRO A 187 18.57 6.41 16.07
CA PRO A 187 19.59 5.77 16.90
C PRO A 187 19.58 6.31 18.34
#